data_AF-D9QU69-F1
#
_entry.id   AF-D9QU69-F1
#
_cell.length_a   1.000
_cell.length_b   1.000
_cell.length_c   1.000
_cell.angle_alpha   90.00
_cell.angle_beta   90.00
_cell.angle_gamma   90.00
#
_symmetry.space_group_name_H-M   'P 1'
#
loop_
_entity.id
_entity.type
_entity.pdbx_description
1 polymer ?
#
loop_
_entity_poly.entity_id
_entity_poly.type
_entity_poly.pdbx_seq_one_letter_code
_entity_poly.pdbx_strand_id
1 'polypeptide(L)'
;MIKLFSLALLINSINFLERRLKCSSYRYLLHPILVAPLGGALLGNLSTGIYIGLLLEVIWGSNLFDYDFGLQYVNLAAILTTVLTLVTGNISLILNLTIAVIITYLLQEAIIMLDSKTNQWIIEIGLFFFIFTLLNFTPVLKGLLGEIPAQFLDQLAVASGLLPGLGLAVILAQIIVSEDLGSNLKLSYLLVLVILLLLSQWFNWLLPVLFIVIWGGGYLLVKKFKVSSYFLRLAIGGLVIAAAPLVVEITGPMVDSQLKLVLWSEAFLSVSTLGLLLFRITQFELYFICLILGVIASRAGLLL
;
A
#
# COMPACT_ATOMS: atom_id res chain seq x y z
N MET A 1 -20.73 1.45 19.67
CA MET A 1 -21.56 2.11 18.65
C MET A 1 -20.98 3.43 18.16
N ILE A 2 -20.77 4.45 19.01
CA ILE A 2 -20.27 5.78 18.58
C ILE A 2 -18.95 5.69 17.79
N LYS A 3 -17.96 4.91 18.27
CA LYS A 3 -16.68 4.71 17.56
C LYS A 3 -16.81 4.06 16.18
N LEU A 4 -17.72 3.08 16.03
CA LEU A 4 -17.96 2.39 14.75
C LEU A 4 -18.66 3.31 13.75
N PHE A 5 -19.61 4.12 14.23
CA PHE A 5 -20.27 5.13 13.42
C PHE A 5 -19.28 6.20 12.93
N SER A 6 -18.42 6.73 13.82
CA SER A 6 -17.38 7.69 13.42
C SER A 6 -16.38 7.12 12.42
N LEU A 7 -16.02 5.84 12.55
CA LEU A 7 -15.15 5.15 11.59
C LEU A 7 -15.82 5.00 10.24
N ALA A 8 -17.06 4.53 10.20
CA ALA A 8 -17.81 4.41 8.95
C ALA A 8 -17.94 5.77 8.24
N LEU A 9 -18.21 6.84 9.01
CA LEU A 9 -18.30 8.19 8.48
C LEU A 9 -16.96 8.68 7.92
N LEU A 10 -15.86 8.43 8.64
CA LEU A 10 -14.52 8.81 8.20
C LEU A 10 -14.08 8.03 6.94
N ILE A 11 -14.28 6.71 6.89
CA ILE A 11 -13.98 5.89 5.72
C ILE A 11 -14.80 6.37 4.51
N ASN A 12 -16.10 6.62 4.70
CA ASN A 12 -16.94 7.09 3.60
C ASN A 12 -16.53 8.49 3.12
N SER A 13 -16.13 9.37 4.05
CA SER A 13 -15.63 10.72 3.71
C SER A 13 -14.33 10.65 2.90
N ILE A 14 -13.40 9.78 3.27
CA ILE A 14 -12.16 9.54 2.50
C ILE A 14 -12.49 9.05 1.10
N ASN A 15 -13.38 8.04 0.99
CA ASN A 15 -13.78 7.49 -0.31
C ASN A 15 -14.51 8.53 -1.19
N PHE A 16 -15.30 9.41 -0.59
CA PHE A 16 -15.91 10.55 -1.27
C PHE A 16 -14.85 11.55 -1.78
N LEU A 17 -13.91 11.93 -0.92
CA LEU A 17 -12.82 12.84 -1.27
C LEU A 17 -11.94 12.26 -2.37
N GLU A 18 -11.53 10.99 -2.27
CA GLU A 18 -10.69 10.30 -3.27
C GLU A 18 -11.35 10.30 -4.65
N ARG A 19 -12.66 10.02 -4.73
CA ARG A 19 -13.41 10.10 -6.00
C ARG A 19 -13.50 11.50 -6.57
N ARG A 20 -13.74 12.51 -5.73
CA ARG A 20 -13.82 13.91 -6.18
C ARG A 20 -12.46 14.44 -6.62
N LEU A 21 -11.39 14.01 -5.96
CA LEU A 21 -10.03 14.45 -6.23
C LEU A 21 -9.38 13.72 -7.41
N LYS A 22 -9.98 12.62 -7.90
CA LYS A 22 -9.53 11.81 -9.03
C LYS A 22 -9.18 12.63 -10.28
N CYS A 23 -9.95 13.69 -10.55
CA CYS A 23 -9.77 14.58 -11.70
C CYS A 23 -9.13 15.94 -11.35
N SER A 24 -8.67 16.13 -10.10
CA SER A 24 -8.21 17.43 -9.61
C SER A 24 -6.68 17.50 -9.52
N SER A 25 -6.17 18.72 -9.60
CA SER A 25 -4.76 19.04 -9.33
C SER A 25 -4.35 18.80 -7.88
N TYR A 26 -5.19 18.26 -7.00
CA TYR A 26 -4.91 18.02 -5.57
C TYR A 26 -4.85 16.52 -5.22
N ARG A 27 -4.82 15.66 -6.25
CA ARG A 27 -4.77 14.19 -6.13
C ARG A 27 -3.65 13.67 -5.22
N TYR A 28 -2.54 14.41 -5.12
CA TYR A 28 -1.36 14.11 -4.31
C TYR A 28 -1.42 14.56 -2.84
N LEU A 29 -2.62 14.90 -2.34
CA LEU A 29 -2.81 15.22 -0.92
C LEU A 29 -3.37 14.04 -0.11
N LEU A 30 -4.00 13.06 -0.77
CA LEU A 30 -4.54 11.87 -0.13
C LEU A 30 -3.63 10.67 -0.40
N HIS A 31 -2.92 10.27 0.65
CA HIS A 31 -1.95 9.20 0.61
C HIS A 31 -2.19 8.20 1.75
N PRO A 32 -1.99 6.88 1.51
CA PRO A 32 -2.08 5.86 2.54
C PRO A 32 -1.34 6.21 3.83
N ILE A 33 -0.14 6.79 3.74
CA ILE A 33 0.67 7.23 4.88
C ILE A 33 0.01 8.32 5.74
N LEU A 34 -0.96 9.06 5.19
CA LEU A 34 -1.73 10.08 5.91
C LEU A 34 -3.08 9.53 6.38
N VAL A 35 -3.71 8.68 5.57
CA VAL A 35 -5.06 8.19 5.79
C VAL A 35 -5.13 7.04 6.80
N ALA A 36 -4.24 6.04 6.69
CA ALA A 36 -4.22 4.89 7.59
C ALA A 36 -4.00 5.28 9.07
N PRO A 37 -3.09 6.23 9.41
CA PRO A 37 -2.95 6.72 10.78
C PRO A 37 -4.23 7.29 11.39
N LEU A 38 -5.16 7.85 10.61
CA LEU A 38 -6.44 8.36 11.12
C LEU A 38 -7.31 7.23 11.68
N GLY A 39 -7.37 6.10 10.98
CA GLY A 39 -8.05 4.89 11.45
C GLY A 39 -7.39 4.33 12.72
N GLY A 40 -6.06 4.34 12.76
CA GLY A 40 -5.27 3.94 13.93
C GLY A 40 -5.53 4.83 15.14
N ALA A 41 -5.52 6.16 14.96
CA ALA A 41 -5.79 7.13 16.01
C ALA A 41 -7.19 6.97 16.61
N LEU A 42 -8.22 6.78 15.79
CA LEU A 42 -9.60 6.58 16.25
C LEU A 42 -9.79 5.29 17.07
N LEU A 43 -9.00 4.26 16.77
CA LEU A 43 -9.04 2.98 17.46
C LEU A 43 -8.03 2.86 18.61
N GLY A 44 -7.17 3.86 18.81
CA GLY A 44 -6.23 3.96 19.93
C GLY A 44 -4.84 3.38 19.67
N ASN A 45 -4.47 3.09 18.42
CA ASN A 45 -3.13 2.62 18.04
C ASN A 45 -2.66 3.28 16.75
N LEU A 46 -2.01 4.43 16.92
CA LEU A 46 -1.46 5.23 15.82
C LEU A 46 -0.33 4.50 15.09
N SER A 47 0.55 3.80 15.82
CA SER A 47 1.71 3.09 15.26
C SER A 47 1.31 2.07 14.20
N THR A 48 0.29 1.25 14.48
CA THR A 48 -0.22 0.28 13.49
C THR A 48 -0.73 0.96 12.24
N GLY A 49 -1.42 2.10 12.38
CA GLY A 49 -1.87 2.90 11.22
C GLY A 49 -0.71 3.47 10.40
N ILE A 50 0.38 3.90 11.03
CA ILE A 50 1.57 4.39 10.32
C ILE A 50 2.27 3.28 9.55
N TYR A 51 2.49 2.11 10.17
CA TYR A 51 3.13 0.97 9.50
C TYR A 51 2.33 0.49 8.29
N ILE A 52 1.00 0.37 8.44
CA ILE A 52 0.11 -0.02 7.34
C ILE A 52 0.11 1.05 6.25
N GLY A 53 0.07 2.32 6.62
CA GLY A 53 0.15 3.44 5.68
C GLY A 53 1.43 3.39 4.85
N LEU A 54 2.60 3.22 5.49
CA LEU A 54 3.89 3.11 4.81
C LEU A 54 3.94 1.90 3.87
N LEU A 55 3.50 0.72 4.33
CA LEU A 55 3.48 -0.50 3.52
C LEU A 55 2.68 -0.30 2.22
N LEU A 56 1.51 0.31 2.32
CA LEU A 56 0.62 0.51 1.17
C LEU A 56 1.04 1.65 0.28
N GLU A 57 1.71 2.66 0.84
CA GLU A 57 2.42 3.67 0.05
C GLU A 57 3.44 3.00 -0.87
N VAL A 58 4.24 2.08 -0.34
CA VAL A 58 5.30 1.38 -1.09
C VAL A 58 4.73 0.49 -2.19
N ILE A 59 3.67 -0.26 -1.91
CA ILE A 59 3.08 -1.21 -2.88
C ILE A 59 2.27 -0.47 -3.95
N TRP A 60 1.40 0.46 -3.56
CA TRP A 60 0.38 1.03 -4.45
C TRP A 60 0.36 2.56 -4.50
N GLY A 61 1.21 3.27 -3.76
CA GLY A 61 1.24 4.74 -3.75
C GLY A 61 1.50 5.34 -5.13
N SER A 62 2.20 4.61 -6.02
CA SER A 62 2.39 5.03 -7.42
C SER A 62 1.09 5.05 -8.26
N ASN A 63 0.07 4.24 -7.89
CA ASN A 63 -1.24 4.23 -8.57
C ASN A 63 -2.07 5.47 -8.27
N LEU A 64 -1.63 6.29 -7.32
CA LEU A 64 -2.16 7.64 -7.11
C LEU A 64 -1.78 8.59 -8.25
N PHE A 65 -0.96 8.19 -9.22
CA PHE A 65 -0.60 9.00 -10.40
C PHE A 65 -1.20 8.45 -11.71
N ASP A 66 -1.27 7.13 -11.89
CA ASP A 66 -1.88 6.49 -13.07
C ASP A 66 -3.00 5.54 -12.63
N TYR A 67 -4.24 5.79 -13.09
CA TYR A 67 -5.42 4.98 -12.75
C TYR A 67 -5.81 3.96 -13.81
N ASP A 68 -5.02 3.86 -14.88
CA ASP A 68 -5.47 3.19 -16.10
C ASP A 68 -5.62 1.67 -15.92
N PHE A 69 -4.89 1.05 -14.98
CA PHE A 69 -5.05 -0.36 -14.61
C PHE A 69 -4.63 -0.62 -13.14
N GLY A 70 -5.50 -1.25 -12.33
CA GLY A 70 -5.19 -1.69 -10.95
C GLY A 70 -6.15 -1.20 -9.85
N LEU A 71 -5.71 -1.28 -8.59
CA LEU A 71 -6.45 -0.81 -7.42
C LEU A 71 -6.45 0.74 -7.39
N GLN A 72 -7.59 1.36 -7.68
CA GLN A 72 -7.74 2.82 -7.78
C GLN A 72 -8.01 3.47 -6.42
N TYR A 73 -8.70 2.79 -5.50
CA TYR A 73 -9.06 3.31 -4.18
C TYR A 73 -8.08 2.85 -3.10
N VAL A 74 -6.79 3.18 -3.25
CA VAL A 74 -5.72 2.71 -2.37
C VAL A 74 -5.90 3.23 -0.93
N ASN A 75 -6.39 4.47 -0.78
CA ASN A 75 -6.63 5.05 0.55
C ASN A 75 -7.73 4.31 1.31
N LEU A 76 -8.75 3.83 0.60
CA LEU A 76 -9.80 2.99 1.17
C LEU A 76 -9.24 1.64 1.65
N ALA A 77 -8.41 0.97 0.84
CA ALA A 77 -7.75 -0.26 1.26
C ALA A 77 -6.88 -0.03 2.51
N ALA A 78 -6.19 1.10 2.59
CA ALA A 78 -5.31 1.42 3.71
C ALA A 78 -6.06 1.61 5.03
N ILE A 79 -7.15 2.35 5.01
CA ILE A 79 -7.94 2.54 6.21
C ILE A 79 -8.70 1.27 6.61
N LEU A 80 -9.25 0.52 5.65
CA LEU A 80 -9.92 -0.75 5.93
C LEU A 80 -8.94 -1.76 6.53
N THR A 81 -7.73 -1.88 5.99
CA THR A 81 -6.68 -2.76 6.52
C THR A 81 -6.35 -2.40 7.97
N THR A 82 -6.20 -1.09 8.25
CA THR A 82 -5.91 -0.61 9.61
C THR A 82 -7.03 -0.96 10.58
N VAL A 83 -8.28 -0.70 10.18
CA VAL A 83 -9.45 -0.96 11.03
C VAL A 83 -9.63 -2.45 11.28
N LEU A 84 -9.57 -3.29 10.24
CA LEU A 84 -9.67 -4.74 10.38
C LEU A 84 -8.55 -5.29 11.26
N THR A 85 -7.32 -4.84 11.07
CA THR A 85 -6.17 -5.28 11.88
C THR A 85 -6.37 -4.96 13.36
N LEU A 86 -6.82 -3.75 13.69
CA LEU A 86 -7.01 -3.35 15.08
C LEU A 86 -8.21 -4.02 15.73
N VAL A 87 -9.33 -4.20 15.01
CA VAL A 87 -10.53 -4.81 15.57
C VAL A 87 -10.39 -6.33 15.71
N THR A 88 -9.68 -6.99 14.80
CA THR A 88 -9.39 -8.43 14.91
C THR A 88 -8.36 -8.75 16.00
N GLY A 89 -7.66 -7.74 16.52
CA GLY A 89 -6.61 -7.92 17.53
C GLY A 89 -5.28 -8.37 16.92
N ASN A 90 -5.00 -7.94 15.68
CA ASN A 90 -3.77 -8.19 14.96
C ASN A 90 -3.48 -9.68 14.70
N ILE A 91 -4.53 -10.49 14.45
CA ILE A 91 -4.39 -11.94 14.15
C ILE A 91 -3.51 -12.18 12.92
N SER A 92 -3.75 -11.45 11.83
CA SER A 92 -2.89 -11.46 10.65
C SER A 92 -3.08 -10.18 9.83
N LEU A 93 -2.03 -9.35 9.77
CA LEU A 93 -2.02 -8.14 8.96
C LEU A 93 -2.30 -8.45 7.49
N ILE A 94 -1.71 -9.53 6.97
CA ILE A 94 -1.70 -9.87 5.54
C ILE A 94 -3.04 -10.41 5.08
N LEU A 95 -3.68 -11.21 5.92
CA LEU A 95 -5.02 -11.66 5.66
C LEU A 95 -6.01 -10.49 5.70
N ASN A 96 -5.89 -9.61 6.71
CA ASN A 96 -6.71 -8.40 6.81
C ASN A 96 -6.50 -7.47 5.60
N LEU A 97 -5.25 -7.32 5.15
CA LEU A 97 -4.90 -6.57 3.95
C LEU A 97 -5.52 -7.22 2.70
N THR A 98 -5.40 -8.53 2.54
CA THR A 98 -5.98 -9.26 1.40
C THR A 98 -7.49 -9.10 1.36
N ILE A 99 -8.17 -9.23 2.51
CA ILE A 99 -9.61 -8.97 2.62
C ILE A 99 -9.93 -7.52 2.25
N ALA A 100 -9.20 -6.54 2.80
CA ALA A 100 -9.41 -5.13 2.51
C ALA A 100 -9.22 -4.81 1.01
N VAL A 101 -8.21 -5.39 0.37
CA VAL A 101 -7.92 -5.23 -1.06
C VAL A 101 -9.05 -5.82 -1.91
N ILE A 102 -9.52 -7.03 -1.59
CA ILE A 102 -10.66 -7.66 -2.29
C ILE A 102 -11.92 -6.79 -2.15
N ILE A 103 -12.23 -6.35 -0.94
CA ILE A 103 -13.42 -5.52 -0.67
C ILE A 103 -13.32 -4.19 -1.40
N THR A 104 -12.16 -3.55 -1.38
CA THR A 104 -11.90 -2.29 -2.08
C THR A 104 -12.07 -2.45 -3.59
N TYR A 105 -11.55 -3.54 -4.16
CA TYR A 105 -11.70 -3.85 -5.57
C TYR A 105 -13.17 -4.13 -5.96
N LEU A 106 -13.90 -4.91 -5.17
CA LEU A 106 -15.33 -5.14 -5.40
C LEU A 106 -16.13 -3.83 -5.32
N LEU A 107 -15.78 -2.96 -4.37
CA LEU A 107 -16.39 -1.64 -4.26
C LEU A 107 -16.10 -0.78 -5.49
N GLN A 108 -14.86 -0.84 -5.98
CA GLN A 108 -14.42 -0.14 -7.18
C GLN A 108 -15.28 -0.53 -8.37
N GLU A 109 -15.39 -1.83 -8.64
CA GLU A 109 -16.19 -2.36 -9.75
C GLU A 109 -17.67 -2.00 -9.60
N ALA A 110 -18.22 -2.10 -8.39
CA ALA A 110 -19.59 -1.69 -8.12
C ALA A 110 -19.82 -0.20 -8.41
N ILE A 111 -18.89 0.67 -8.00
CA ILE A 111 -18.97 2.11 -8.28
C ILE A 111 -18.91 2.38 -9.78
N ILE A 112 -17.98 1.73 -10.50
CA ILE A 112 -17.84 1.88 -11.95
C ILE A 112 -19.12 1.44 -12.67
N MET A 113 -19.71 0.32 -12.28
CA MET A 113 -20.95 -0.20 -12.86
C MET A 113 -22.16 0.72 -12.58
N LEU A 114 -22.17 1.37 -11.42
CA LEU A 114 -23.28 2.21 -10.97
C LEU A 114 -23.12 3.69 -11.31
N ASP A 115 -22.02 4.11 -11.96
CA ASP A 115 -21.66 5.52 -12.19
C ASP A 115 -22.62 6.23 -13.16
N SER A 116 -23.81 6.53 -12.66
CA SER A 116 -24.79 7.39 -13.28
C SER A 116 -24.75 8.76 -12.59
N LYS A 117 -24.56 9.82 -13.38
CA LYS A 117 -24.49 11.21 -12.89
C LYS A 117 -25.69 11.62 -12.02
N THR A 118 -26.82 10.94 -12.19
CA THR A 118 -28.11 11.28 -11.59
C THR A 118 -28.24 10.84 -10.12
N ASN A 119 -27.55 9.77 -9.69
CA ASN A 119 -27.80 9.11 -8.39
C ASN A 119 -26.55 8.94 -7.50
N GLN A 120 -25.54 9.80 -7.62
CA GLN A 120 -24.30 9.69 -6.83
C GLN A 120 -24.54 9.63 -5.31
N TRP A 121 -25.54 10.36 -4.80
CA TRP A 121 -25.88 10.37 -3.38
C TRP A 121 -26.40 9.01 -2.86
N ILE A 122 -27.07 8.22 -3.71
CA ILE A 122 -27.52 6.87 -3.36
C ILE A 122 -26.32 5.93 -3.21
N ILE A 123 -25.32 6.09 -4.09
CA ILE A 123 -24.06 5.37 -4.00
C ILE A 123 -23.38 5.72 -2.67
N GLU A 124 -23.26 7.01 -2.30
CA GLU A 124 -22.68 7.41 -1.01
C GLU A 124 -23.35 6.78 0.21
N ILE A 125 -24.69 6.77 0.21
CA ILE A 125 -25.48 6.19 1.31
C ILE A 125 -25.31 4.67 1.34
N GLY A 126 -25.37 4.02 0.18
CA GLY A 126 -25.16 2.57 0.07
C GLY A 126 -23.77 2.16 0.54
N LEU A 127 -22.74 2.91 0.15
CA LEU A 127 -21.35 2.70 0.60
C LEU A 127 -21.20 2.90 2.10
N PHE A 128 -21.81 3.94 2.67
CA PHE A 128 -21.84 4.14 4.11
C PHE A 128 -22.45 2.95 4.83
N PHE A 129 -23.63 2.49 4.41
CA PHE A 129 -24.29 1.34 5.03
C PHE A 129 -23.51 0.05 4.85
N PHE A 130 -22.89 -0.16 3.69
CA PHE A 130 -22.02 -1.30 3.44
C PHE A 130 -20.82 -1.31 4.41
N ILE A 131 -20.08 -0.19 4.49
CA ILE A 131 -18.94 -0.05 5.41
C ILE A 131 -19.41 -0.23 6.85
N PHE A 132 -20.50 0.41 7.25
CA PHE A 132 -21.05 0.29 8.60
C PHE A 132 -21.42 -1.16 8.92
N THR A 133 -22.04 -1.88 7.99
CA THR A 133 -22.39 -3.29 8.15
C THR A 133 -21.14 -4.17 8.30
N LEU A 134 -20.14 -3.95 7.44
CA LEU A 134 -18.85 -4.64 7.50
C LEU A 134 -18.14 -4.44 8.85
N LEU A 135 -18.15 -3.21 9.37
CA LEU A 135 -17.59 -2.87 10.68
C LEU A 135 -18.38 -3.51 11.84
N ASN A 136 -19.69 -3.72 11.68
CA ASN A 136 -20.48 -4.47 12.67
C ASN A 136 -20.26 -5.98 12.55
N PHE A 137 -19.87 -6.48 11.38
CA PHE A 137 -19.54 -7.89 11.14
C PHE A 137 -18.14 -8.28 11.64
N THR A 138 -17.32 -7.32 12.08
CA THR A 138 -15.93 -7.57 12.47
C THR A 138 -15.74 -8.54 13.65
N PRO A 139 -16.64 -8.64 14.65
CA PRO A 139 -16.56 -9.71 15.66
C PRO A 139 -16.69 -11.11 15.07
N VAL A 140 -17.54 -11.27 14.04
CA VAL A 140 -17.70 -12.55 13.33
C VAL A 140 -16.44 -12.85 12.51
N LEU A 141 -15.90 -11.84 11.81
CA LEU A 141 -14.61 -11.96 11.15
C LEU A 141 -13.53 -12.41 12.13
N LYS A 142 -13.43 -11.79 13.31
CA LYS A 142 -12.45 -12.18 14.34
C LYS A 142 -12.59 -13.66 14.74
N GLY A 143 -13.83 -14.15 14.88
CA GLY A 143 -14.10 -15.57 15.14
C GLY A 143 -13.57 -16.46 14.01
N LEU A 144 -13.95 -16.16 12.76
CA LEU A 144 -13.52 -16.90 11.57
C LEU A 144 -12.00 -16.88 11.38
N LEU A 145 -11.35 -15.73 11.63
CA LEU A 145 -9.90 -15.60 11.54
C LEU A 145 -9.18 -16.41 12.63
N GLY A 146 -9.82 -16.55 13.80
CA GLY A 146 -9.30 -17.37 14.90
C GLY A 146 -9.33 -18.87 14.63
N GLU A 147 -10.12 -19.33 13.65
CA GLU A 147 -10.16 -20.74 13.23
C GLU A 147 -9.06 -21.12 12.24
N ILE A 148 -8.37 -20.12 11.66
CA ILE A 148 -7.30 -20.36 10.70
C ILE A 148 -6.08 -20.96 11.43
N PRO A 149 -5.51 -22.09 10.94
CA PRO A 149 -4.34 -22.70 11.57
C PRO A 149 -3.15 -21.74 11.66
N ALA A 150 -2.54 -21.61 12.84
CA ALA A 150 -1.40 -20.73 13.07
C ALA A 150 -0.24 -20.97 12.08
N GLN A 151 0.03 -22.24 11.75
CA GLN A 151 1.05 -22.62 10.76
C GLN A 151 0.85 -21.97 9.38
N PHE A 152 -0.41 -21.77 8.98
CA PHE A 152 -0.72 -21.09 7.72
C PHE A 152 -0.54 -19.57 7.84
N LEU A 153 -0.88 -19.00 9.00
CA LEU A 153 -0.64 -17.58 9.28
C LEU A 153 0.86 -17.25 9.31
N ASP A 154 1.69 -18.14 9.86
CA ASP A 154 3.15 -18.00 9.88
C ASP A 154 3.72 -18.05 8.45
N GLN A 155 3.29 -19.02 7.63
CA GLN A 155 3.69 -19.11 6.22
C GLN A 155 3.28 -17.86 5.42
N LEU A 156 2.09 -17.31 5.69
CA LEU A 156 1.65 -16.05 5.09
C LEU A 156 2.49 -14.85 5.57
N ALA A 157 2.89 -14.83 6.83
CA ALA A 157 3.74 -13.78 7.37
C ALA A 157 5.13 -13.80 6.72
N VAL A 158 5.74 -14.98 6.56
CA VAL A 158 7.02 -15.15 5.84
C VAL A 158 6.88 -14.71 4.38
N ALA A 159 5.82 -15.15 3.68
CA ALA A 159 5.54 -14.74 2.31
C ALA A 159 5.40 -13.21 2.17
N SER A 160 4.87 -12.56 3.20
CA SER A 160 4.67 -11.11 3.20
C SER A 160 5.93 -10.28 3.35
N GLY A 161 7.03 -10.89 3.81
CA GLY A 161 8.33 -10.25 3.86
C GLY A 161 8.80 -9.77 2.48
N LEU A 162 8.27 -10.36 1.42
CA LEU A 162 8.56 -10.01 0.03
C LEU A 162 7.73 -8.82 -0.51
N LEU A 163 6.60 -8.47 0.13
CA LEU A 163 5.68 -7.44 -0.38
C LEU A 163 6.33 -6.05 -0.54
N PRO A 164 7.18 -5.57 0.37
CA PRO A 164 7.88 -4.31 0.14
C PRO A 164 8.83 -4.37 -1.07
N GLY A 165 9.44 -5.52 -1.34
CA GLY A 165 10.25 -5.75 -2.54
C GLY A 165 9.43 -5.65 -3.84
N LEU A 166 8.17 -6.05 -3.80
CA LEU A 166 7.23 -5.87 -4.92
C LEU A 166 6.96 -4.39 -5.17
N GLY A 167 6.74 -3.60 -4.11
CA GLY A 167 6.60 -2.15 -4.22
C GLY A 167 7.84 -1.49 -4.82
N LEU A 168 9.05 -1.84 -4.36
CA LEU A 168 10.30 -1.37 -4.96
C LEU A 168 10.47 -1.80 -6.43
N ALA A 169 10.05 -3.01 -6.78
CA ALA A 169 10.09 -3.51 -8.15
C ALA A 169 9.16 -2.72 -9.08
N VAL A 170 8.00 -2.32 -8.59
CA VAL A 170 7.05 -1.42 -9.27
C VAL A 170 7.70 -0.06 -9.54
N ILE A 171 8.37 0.51 -8.54
CA ILE A 171 9.07 1.80 -8.68
C ILE A 171 10.14 1.69 -9.76
N LEU A 172 10.97 0.64 -9.74
CA LEU A 172 11.99 0.42 -10.77
C LEU A 172 11.40 0.21 -12.17
N ALA A 173 10.35 -0.61 -12.30
CA ALA A 173 9.71 -0.85 -13.58
C ALA A 173 9.18 0.46 -14.20
N GLN A 174 8.56 1.32 -13.39
CA GLN A 174 8.06 2.62 -13.85
C GLN A 174 9.17 3.59 -14.27
N ILE A 175 10.35 3.50 -13.66
CA ILE A 175 11.52 4.31 -14.04
C ILE A 175 12.12 3.86 -15.39
N ILE A 176 12.07 2.55 -15.65
CA ILE A 176 12.65 1.92 -16.86
C ILE A 176 11.74 2.11 -18.09
N VAL A 177 10.43 1.90 -17.97
CA VAL A 177 9.48 1.88 -19.12
C VAL A 177 9.13 3.27 -19.65
N SER A 178 9.29 4.31 -18.85
CA SER A 178 8.71 5.62 -19.12
C SER A 178 9.32 6.31 -20.36
N GLU A 179 8.78 5.99 -21.54
CA GLU A 179 8.88 6.81 -22.76
C GLU A 179 7.75 7.85 -22.84
N ASP A 180 6.64 7.73 -22.07
CA ASP A 180 5.51 8.65 -22.27
C ASP A 180 4.67 9.10 -21.03
N LEU A 181 5.04 8.80 -19.79
CA LEU A 181 4.11 9.06 -18.66
C LEU A 181 4.74 9.86 -17.50
N GLY A 182 4.39 11.16 -17.46
CA GLY A 182 3.88 11.75 -16.21
C GLY A 182 4.81 12.57 -15.32
N SER A 183 5.49 13.60 -15.85
CA SER A 183 6.08 14.75 -15.11
C SER A 183 7.16 14.45 -14.06
N ASN A 184 8.16 15.34 -13.94
CA ASN A 184 9.15 15.29 -12.86
C ASN A 184 8.55 15.17 -11.44
N LEU A 185 7.25 15.49 -11.27
CA LEU A 185 6.52 15.36 -10.02
C LEU A 185 6.38 13.90 -9.56
N LYS A 186 6.03 12.98 -10.48
CA LYS A 186 5.91 11.55 -10.15
C LYS A 186 7.27 10.99 -9.72
N LEU A 187 8.34 11.35 -10.43
CA LEU A 187 9.71 10.96 -10.06
C LEU A 187 10.12 11.54 -8.70
N SER A 188 9.81 12.80 -8.40
CA SER A 188 10.08 13.32 -7.04
C SER A 188 9.30 12.60 -5.97
N TYR A 189 8.05 12.20 -6.23
CA TYR A 189 7.26 11.45 -5.27
C TYR A 189 7.91 10.10 -4.96
N LEU A 190 8.30 9.36 -6.00
CA LEU A 190 8.99 8.08 -5.85
C LEU A 190 10.30 8.23 -5.06
N LEU A 191 11.06 9.31 -5.31
CA LEU A 191 12.25 9.65 -4.51
C LEU A 191 11.91 9.85 -3.03
N VAL A 192 10.87 10.64 -2.73
CA VAL A 192 10.42 10.90 -1.36
C VAL A 192 10.01 9.61 -0.66
N LEU A 193 9.34 8.71 -1.36
CA LEU A 193 8.92 7.43 -0.81
C LEU A 193 10.10 6.56 -0.40
N VAL A 194 11.13 6.44 -1.24
CA VAL A 194 12.34 5.67 -0.90
C VAL A 194 13.09 6.31 0.27
N ILE A 195 13.14 7.65 0.33
CA ILE A 195 13.73 8.37 1.47
C ILE A 195 12.96 8.09 2.76
N LEU A 196 11.63 8.15 2.73
CA LEU A 196 10.80 7.90 3.91
C LEU A 196 10.91 6.46 4.40
N LEU A 197 11.04 5.51 3.49
CA LEU A 197 11.27 4.13 3.85
C LEU A 197 12.58 3.98 4.62
N LEU A 198 13.67 4.62 4.18
CA LEU A 198 14.94 4.63 4.91
C LEU A 198 14.83 5.34 6.26
N LEU A 199 14.12 6.47 6.33
CA LEU A 199 13.92 7.23 7.57
C LEU A 199 13.01 6.52 8.57
N SER A 200 12.14 5.61 8.13
CA SER A 200 11.21 4.88 9.00
C SER A 200 11.91 4.08 10.10
N GLN A 201 13.11 3.58 9.81
CA GLN A 201 13.96 2.90 10.79
C GLN A 201 14.25 3.74 12.04
N TRP A 202 14.29 5.06 11.88
CA TRP A 202 14.71 6.01 12.91
C TRP A 202 13.55 6.87 13.45
N PHE A 203 12.53 7.14 12.63
CA PHE A 203 11.51 8.16 12.92
C PHE A 203 10.05 7.71 12.71
N ASN A 204 9.71 6.49 13.13
CA ASN A 204 8.38 5.88 12.93
C ASN A 204 7.18 6.78 13.28
N TRP A 205 7.16 7.45 14.43
CA TRP A 205 6.01 8.27 14.87
C TRP A 205 5.88 9.62 14.15
N LEU A 206 6.96 10.12 13.54
CA LEU A 206 6.99 11.38 12.81
C LEU A 206 6.79 11.19 11.30
N LEU A 207 6.67 9.95 10.82
CA LEU A 207 6.60 9.64 9.38
C LEU A 207 5.54 10.44 8.61
N PRO A 208 4.29 10.58 9.11
CA PRO A 208 3.27 11.35 8.39
C PRO A 208 3.64 12.83 8.24
N VAL A 209 4.27 13.41 9.26
CA VAL A 209 4.74 14.81 9.25
C VAL A 209 5.93 14.96 8.31
N LEU A 210 6.90 14.04 8.40
CA LEU A 210 8.06 14.00 7.51
C LEU A 210 7.63 13.84 6.05
N PHE A 211 6.60 13.03 5.76
CA PHE A 211 6.04 12.90 4.43
C PHE A 211 5.56 14.25 3.90
N ILE A 212 4.74 14.98 4.66
CA ILE A 212 4.22 16.30 4.22
C ILE A 212 5.37 17.28 3.95
N VAL A 213 6.37 17.32 4.84
CA VAL A 213 7.51 18.24 4.71
C VAL A 213 8.38 17.90 3.51
N ILE A 214 8.78 16.62 3.38
CA ILE A 214 9.70 16.17 2.32
C ILE A 214 8.98 16.19 0.96
N TRP A 215 7.72 15.74 0.91
CA TRP A 215 6.92 15.76 -0.31
C TRP A 215 6.61 17.20 -0.75
N GLY A 216 6.12 18.04 0.16
CA GLY A 216 5.86 19.45 -0.13
C GLY A 216 7.11 20.19 -0.59
N GLY A 217 8.24 19.97 0.09
CA GLY A 217 9.54 20.52 -0.31
C GLY A 217 9.99 20.02 -1.69
N GLY A 218 9.95 18.71 -1.92
CA GLY A 218 10.32 18.08 -3.19
C GLY A 218 9.46 18.57 -4.37
N TYR A 219 8.16 18.67 -4.17
CA TYR A 219 7.21 19.23 -5.14
C TYR A 219 7.58 20.65 -5.56
N LEU A 220 7.86 21.54 -4.58
CA LEU A 220 8.23 22.93 -4.84
C LEU A 220 9.58 23.03 -5.56
N LEU A 221 10.57 22.23 -5.14
CA LEU A 221 11.90 22.20 -5.76
C LEU A 221 11.84 21.76 -7.22
N VAL A 222 11.11 20.69 -7.52
CA VAL A 222 10.95 20.21 -8.90
C VAL A 222 10.27 21.24 -9.78
N LYS A 223 9.21 21.89 -9.26
CA LYS A 223 8.50 22.94 -10.00
C LYS A 223 9.38 24.16 -10.28
N LYS A 224 10.26 24.52 -9.35
CA LYS A 224 11.13 25.70 -9.44
C LYS A 224 12.39 25.47 -10.29
N PHE A 225 13.06 24.33 -10.11
CA PHE A 225 14.40 24.10 -10.67
C PHE A 225 14.43 23.26 -11.95
N LYS A 226 13.28 22.81 -12.47
CA LYS A 226 13.17 21.99 -13.71
C LYS A 226 14.25 20.90 -13.77
N VAL A 227 14.39 20.14 -12.66
CA VAL A 227 15.39 19.08 -12.52
C VAL A 227 15.28 18.10 -13.68
N SER A 228 16.42 17.63 -14.21
CA SER A 228 16.40 16.67 -15.32
C SER A 228 15.75 15.35 -14.88
N SER A 229 14.86 14.82 -15.72
CA SER A 229 14.22 13.52 -15.49
C SER A 229 15.25 12.40 -15.40
N TYR A 230 16.30 12.44 -16.22
CA TYR A 230 17.40 11.49 -16.22
C TYR A 230 18.12 11.40 -14.86
N PHE A 231 18.44 12.56 -14.26
CA PHE A 231 19.07 12.60 -12.94
C PHE A 231 18.18 11.99 -11.86
N LEU A 232 16.88 12.32 -11.86
CA LEU A 232 15.93 11.75 -10.91
C LEU A 232 15.81 10.22 -11.07
N ARG A 233 15.78 9.72 -12.31
CA ARG A 233 15.74 8.27 -12.57
C ARG A 233 16.97 7.55 -12.00
N LEU A 234 18.18 8.11 -12.20
CA LEU A 234 19.41 7.54 -11.64
C LEU A 234 19.42 7.57 -10.11
N ALA A 235 19.02 8.70 -9.52
CA ALA A 235 18.98 8.85 -8.07
C ALA A 235 18.01 7.85 -7.42
N ILE A 236 16.80 7.71 -7.98
CA ILE A 236 15.81 6.75 -7.47
C ILE A 236 16.30 5.32 -7.69
N GLY A 237 16.81 4.98 -8.88
CA GLY A 237 17.31 3.64 -9.18
C GLY A 237 18.42 3.21 -8.22
N GLY A 238 19.41 4.08 -7.99
CA GLY A 238 20.48 3.83 -7.03
C GLY A 238 19.98 3.67 -5.59
N LEU A 239 19.01 4.50 -5.17
CA LEU A 239 18.41 4.40 -3.84
C LEU A 239 17.57 3.14 -3.67
N VAL A 240 16.84 2.68 -4.68
CA VAL A 240 16.06 1.44 -4.60
C VAL A 240 16.99 0.24 -4.44
N ILE A 241 18.10 0.18 -5.18
CA ILE A 241 19.09 -0.88 -5.05
C ILE A 241 19.71 -0.88 -3.64
N ALA A 242 20.02 0.31 -3.10
CA ALA A 242 20.55 0.44 -1.75
C ALA A 242 19.52 0.11 -0.66
N ALA A 243 18.24 0.39 -0.90
CA ALA A 243 17.16 0.16 0.05
C ALA A 243 16.67 -1.30 0.07
N ALA A 244 16.69 -2.00 -1.07
CA ALA A 244 16.20 -3.38 -1.22
C ALA A 244 16.65 -4.34 -0.09
N PRO A 245 17.95 -4.44 0.28
CA PRO A 245 18.38 -5.31 1.37
C PRO A 245 17.84 -4.87 2.74
N LEU A 246 17.73 -3.55 2.97
CA LEU A 246 17.25 -2.99 4.25
C LEU A 246 15.76 -3.22 4.46
N VAL A 247 14.95 -3.28 3.39
CA VAL A 247 13.49 -3.41 3.52
C VAL A 247 13.08 -4.82 3.92
N VAL A 248 13.82 -5.82 3.47
CA VAL A 248 13.57 -7.24 3.78
C VAL A 248 14.01 -7.60 5.20
N GLU A 249 14.98 -6.88 5.76
CA GLU A 249 15.41 -7.04 7.16
C GLU A 249 14.36 -6.54 8.17
N ILE A 250 13.48 -5.60 7.78
CA ILE A 250 12.40 -5.07 8.64
C ILE A 250 11.25 -6.06 8.81
N THR A 251 11.02 -6.93 7.83
CA THR A 251 9.81 -7.78 7.75
C THR A 251 10.05 -9.24 8.13
N GLY A 252 11.31 -9.70 8.22
CA GLY A 252 11.67 -11.05 8.65
C GLY A 252 12.19 -11.08 10.09
N PRO A 253 11.54 -11.79 11.04
CA PRO A 253 12.17 -12.04 12.33
C PRO A 253 13.32 -13.03 12.12
N MET A 254 14.55 -12.63 12.49
CA MET A 254 15.70 -13.49 12.80
C MET A 254 15.95 -14.70 11.90
N VAL A 255 16.91 -14.56 10.96
CA VAL A 255 17.63 -15.74 10.43
C VAL A 255 19.13 -15.43 10.39
N ASP A 256 19.93 -16.29 11.01
CA ASP A 256 21.42 -16.30 11.03
C ASP A 256 22.09 -16.42 9.64
N SER A 257 21.34 -16.23 8.54
CA SER A 257 21.85 -16.29 7.17
C SER A 257 21.41 -15.06 6.36
N GLN A 258 21.87 -13.88 6.79
CA GLN A 258 21.67 -12.59 6.11
C GLN A 258 21.90 -12.66 4.59
N LEU A 259 22.85 -13.50 4.13
CA LEU A 259 23.17 -13.67 2.71
C LEU A 259 22.02 -14.29 1.88
N LYS A 260 21.24 -15.23 2.44
CA LYS A 260 20.12 -15.86 1.71
C LYS A 260 18.95 -14.90 1.55
N LEU A 261 18.64 -14.13 2.59
CA LEU A 261 17.58 -13.11 2.56
C LEU A 261 17.89 -12.00 1.56
N VAL A 262 19.14 -11.52 1.52
CA VAL A 262 19.57 -10.51 0.54
C VAL A 262 19.45 -11.03 -0.88
N LEU A 263 19.94 -12.24 -1.17
CA LEU A 263 19.85 -12.84 -2.51
C LEU A 263 18.39 -13.08 -2.96
N TRP A 264 17.51 -13.51 -2.05
CA TRP A 264 16.09 -13.64 -2.36
C TRP A 264 15.41 -12.29 -2.58
N SER A 265 15.78 -11.25 -1.83
CA SER A 265 15.25 -9.89 -2.01
C SER A 265 15.62 -9.31 -3.38
N GLU A 266 16.86 -9.51 -3.83
CA GLU A 266 17.35 -9.04 -5.13
C GLU A 266 16.79 -9.88 -6.29
N ALA A 267 16.71 -11.21 -6.12
CA ALA A 267 16.07 -12.10 -7.08
C ALA A 267 14.57 -11.77 -7.22
N PHE A 268 13.89 -11.47 -6.11
CA PHE A 268 12.49 -11.10 -6.13
C PHE A 268 12.27 -9.73 -6.76
N LEU A 269 13.08 -8.73 -6.40
CA LEU A 269 13.06 -7.40 -7.01
C LEU A 269 13.22 -7.51 -8.54
N SER A 270 14.22 -8.25 -8.99
CA SER A 270 14.49 -8.43 -10.43
C SER A 270 13.39 -9.21 -11.15
N VAL A 271 12.89 -10.31 -10.60
CA VAL A 271 11.80 -11.10 -11.19
C VAL A 271 10.50 -10.29 -11.24
N SER A 272 10.14 -9.59 -10.17
CA SER A 272 8.95 -8.74 -10.12
C SER A 272 9.05 -7.57 -11.11
N THR A 273 10.22 -6.93 -11.23
CA THR A 273 10.43 -5.89 -12.24
C THR A 273 10.29 -6.47 -13.64
N LEU A 274 10.93 -7.60 -13.96
CA LEU A 274 10.77 -8.26 -15.26
C LEU A 274 9.32 -8.67 -15.55
N GLY A 275 8.59 -9.15 -14.54
CA GLY A 275 7.16 -9.48 -14.62
C GLY A 275 6.31 -8.32 -15.10
N LEU A 276 6.51 -7.14 -14.49
CA LEU A 276 5.81 -5.91 -14.86
C LEU A 276 6.21 -5.40 -16.25
N LEU A 277 7.49 -5.51 -16.61
CA LEU A 277 8.03 -5.03 -17.88
C LEU A 277 7.60 -5.87 -19.09
N LEU A 278 7.74 -7.19 -18.99
CA LEU A 278 7.65 -8.09 -20.14
C LEU A 278 6.26 -8.68 -20.31
N PHE A 279 5.57 -9.01 -19.21
CA PHE A 279 4.31 -9.75 -19.26
C PHE A 279 3.07 -8.87 -19.12
N ARG A 280 3.24 -7.54 -18.99
CA ARG A 280 2.14 -6.56 -18.78
C ARG A 280 1.19 -6.96 -17.64
N ILE A 281 1.71 -7.67 -16.63
CA ILE A 281 0.95 -8.08 -15.44
C ILE A 281 0.67 -6.83 -14.60
N THR A 282 -0.54 -6.71 -14.06
CA THR A 282 -0.89 -5.60 -13.17
C THR A 282 -0.24 -5.76 -11.79
N GLN A 283 0.00 -4.65 -11.09
CA GLN A 283 0.54 -4.70 -9.72
C GLN A 283 -0.36 -5.49 -8.76
N PHE A 284 -1.68 -5.47 -9.01
CA PHE A 284 -2.66 -6.23 -8.25
C PHE A 284 -2.51 -7.73 -8.47
N GLU A 285 -2.40 -8.19 -9.72
CA GLU A 285 -2.15 -9.61 -10.03
C GLU A 285 -0.80 -10.06 -9.47
N LEU A 286 0.23 -9.23 -9.61
CA LEU A 286 1.55 -9.50 -9.09
C LEU A 286 1.53 -9.68 -7.56
N TYR A 287 0.75 -8.87 -6.83
CA TYR A 287 0.56 -9.03 -5.38
C TYR A 287 0.08 -10.44 -5.01
N PHE A 288 -0.95 -10.96 -5.70
CA PHE A 288 -1.46 -12.31 -5.45
C PHE A 288 -0.48 -13.41 -5.87
N ILE A 289 0.17 -13.24 -7.02
CA ILE A 289 1.22 -14.18 -7.48
C ILE A 289 2.33 -14.27 -6.44
N CYS A 290 2.79 -13.14 -5.92
CA CYS A 290 3.84 -13.07 -4.92
C CYS A 290 3.43 -13.73 -3.60
N LEU A 291 2.20 -13.55 -3.14
CA LEU A 291 1.70 -14.28 -1.96
C LEU A 291 1.67 -15.80 -2.18
N ILE A 292 1.17 -16.25 -3.34
CA ILE A 292 1.11 -17.68 -3.67
C ILE A 292 2.52 -18.28 -3.74
N LEU A 293 3.43 -17.63 -4.48
CA LEU A 293 4.81 -18.07 -4.61
C LEU A 293 5.54 -18.04 -3.27
N GLY A 294 5.32 -17.01 -2.45
CA GLY A 294 5.91 -16.90 -1.11
C GLY A 294 5.45 -18.04 -0.19
N VAL A 295 4.16 -18.41 -0.21
CA VAL A 295 3.65 -19.55 0.57
C VAL A 295 4.22 -20.88 0.06
N ILE A 296 4.30 -21.07 -1.26
CA ILE A 296 4.91 -22.27 -1.86
C ILE A 296 6.38 -22.38 -1.48
N ALA A 297 7.13 -21.28 -1.58
CA ALA A 297 8.55 -21.24 -1.24
C ALA A 297 8.79 -21.43 0.26
N SER A 298 7.95 -20.86 1.12
CA SER A 298 7.98 -21.09 2.57
C SER A 298 7.72 -22.57 2.91
N ARG A 299 6.71 -23.19 2.29
CA ARG A 299 6.45 -24.63 2.45
C ARG A 299 7.59 -25.52 1.95
N ALA A 300 8.29 -25.09 0.90
CA ALA A 300 9.46 -25.78 0.38
C ALA A 300 10.73 -25.57 1.22
N GLY A 301 10.67 -24.75 2.27
CA GLY A 301 11.84 -24.39 3.09
C GLY A 301 12.85 -23.50 2.37
N LEU A 302 12.44 -22.85 1.27
CA LEU A 302 13.27 -21.93 0.49
C LEU A 302 13.26 -20.51 1.09
N LEU A 303 12.15 -20.15 1.74
CA LEU A 303 12.01 -18.97 2.59
C LEU A 303 11.80 -19.47 4.02
N LEU A 304 12.68 -19.05 4.94
CA LEU A 304 12.61 -19.37 6.35
C LEU A 304 11.83 -18.27 7.08
#